data_AF-A0A540KPY1-F1
#
_entry.id   AF-A0A540KPY1-F1
#
_cell.length_a   1.000
_cell.length_b   1.000
_cell.length_c   1.000
_cell.angle_alpha   90.00
_cell.angle_beta   90.00
_cell.angle_gamma   90.00
#
_symmetry.space_group_name_H-M   'P 1'
#
loop_
_entity.id
_entity.type
_entity.pdbx_description
1 polymer ?
#
loop_
_entity_poly.entity_id
_entity_poly.type
_entity_poly.pdbx_seq_one_letter_code
_entity_poly.pdbx_strand_id
1 'polypeptide(L)'
;MHLLPPPASCSSPLASMASSLHTNATHFLSPKPVAPTPTRSTTRVSIRCGPRDNRGPLVKGRVLSIEAIQAVQTLKRAQRSDPAQFPALVSKTLSRLIKADLVAALRELLRQDQCHLALQVFSAVRSEYPPDLSVYAEMALALARNEMGEDMDRLICDLETESGVQWGSDKGLIRLIRAVIGADRRESTVRIYKMLKRNGWGSTGFEADEYMVRVLSKGLRILGEVGLADEVDLKFGSLLKGSLENSSV
;
A
#
# COMPACT_ATOMS: atom_id res chain seq x y z
N MET A 1 -64.99 -4.78 21.84
CA MET A 1 -66.17 -3.89 21.91
C MET A 1 -65.63 -2.47 21.88
N HIS A 2 -65.68 -1.62 20.86
CA HIS A 2 -66.36 -1.46 19.57
C HIS A 2 -65.36 -0.77 18.61
N LEU A 3 -65.15 -1.19 17.36
CA LEU A 3 -65.95 -0.93 16.13
C LEU A 3 -66.14 0.58 15.78
N LEU A 4 -65.19 1.09 14.96
CA LEU A 4 -65.25 1.89 13.70
C LEU A 4 -66.55 2.65 13.26
N PRO A 5 -66.52 3.47 12.16
CA PRO A 5 -66.10 4.87 11.90
C PRO A 5 -67.29 5.80 11.49
N PRO A 6 -67.09 6.97 10.84
CA PRO A 6 -67.49 7.15 9.42
C PRO A 6 -66.66 8.24 8.63
N PRO A 7 -67.05 8.74 7.43
CA PRO A 7 -67.02 8.06 6.11
C PRO A 7 -66.38 8.88 4.95
N ALA A 8 -66.20 8.21 3.79
CA ALA A 8 -66.33 8.59 2.35
C ALA A 8 -66.03 10.05 1.90
N SER A 9 -65.40 10.37 0.76
CA SER A 9 -65.30 9.76 -0.57
C SER A 9 -64.53 10.73 -1.49
N CYS A 10 -63.97 10.22 -2.60
CA CYS A 10 -63.86 10.82 -3.96
C CYS A 10 -62.49 10.47 -4.58
N SER A 11 -62.45 9.51 -5.52
CA SER A 11 -62.57 9.70 -6.98
C SER A 11 -61.22 9.98 -7.64
N SER A 12 -60.67 8.96 -8.30
CA SER A 12 -59.61 9.01 -9.32
C SER A 12 -60.04 9.89 -10.53
N PRO A 13 -59.13 10.38 -11.38
CA PRO A 13 -58.45 9.48 -12.31
C PRO A 13 -56.97 9.79 -12.62
N LEU A 14 -56.34 8.72 -13.11
CA LEU A 14 -55.15 8.64 -13.95
C LEU A 14 -55.04 9.83 -14.92
N ALA A 15 -53.94 10.59 -14.82
CA ALA A 15 -53.46 11.46 -15.88
C ALA A 15 -52.04 11.03 -16.26
N SER A 16 -51.96 10.31 -17.38
CA SER A 16 -50.75 10.11 -18.15
C SER A 16 -50.22 11.46 -18.61
N MET A 17 -49.00 11.81 -18.18
CA MET A 17 -48.26 12.95 -18.71
C MET A 17 -46.90 12.44 -19.15
N ALA A 18 -46.80 12.12 -20.43
CA ALA A 18 -45.55 11.93 -21.13
C ALA A 18 -44.72 13.21 -21.01
N SER A 19 -43.65 13.18 -20.24
CA SER A 19 -42.67 14.26 -20.22
C SER A 19 -41.76 14.11 -21.43
N SER A 20 -42.03 14.91 -22.45
CA SER A 20 -41.14 15.13 -23.58
C SER A 20 -39.82 15.71 -23.10
N LEU A 21 -38.72 15.16 -23.62
CA LEU A 21 -37.37 15.65 -23.42
C LEU A 21 -37.26 17.05 -24.03
N HIS A 22 -37.25 18.08 -23.19
CA HIS A 22 -36.81 19.40 -23.59
C HIS A 22 -35.28 19.39 -23.70
N THR A 23 -34.79 19.30 -24.93
CA THR A 23 -33.41 19.56 -25.30
C THR A 23 -33.08 21.01 -24.93
N ASN A 24 -32.43 21.23 -23.80
CA ASN A 24 -31.83 22.52 -23.47
C ASN A 24 -30.66 22.77 -24.44
N ALA A 25 -30.94 23.45 -25.55
CA ALA A 25 -29.92 24.05 -26.38
C ALA A 25 -29.28 25.18 -25.57
N THR A 26 -28.15 24.89 -24.91
CA THR A 26 -27.28 25.91 -24.35
C THR A 26 -26.77 26.79 -25.47
N HIS A 27 -27.39 27.95 -25.65
CA HIS A 27 -26.85 29.04 -26.45
C HIS A 27 -25.50 29.42 -25.86
N PHE A 28 -24.42 29.09 -26.58
CA PHE A 28 -23.10 29.63 -26.31
C PHE A 28 -23.17 31.15 -26.46
N LEU A 29 -23.09 31.86 -25.33
CA LEU A 29 -22.88 33.30 -25.32
C LEU A 29 -21.47 33.57 -25.87
N SER A 30 -21.39 34.05 -27.11
CA SER A 30 -20.14 34.57 -27.69
C SER A 30 -19.61 35.72 -26.83
N PRO A 31 -18.35 35.68 -26.37
CA PRO A 31 -17.74 36.82 -25.68
C PRO A 31 -17.59 37.99 -26.67
N LYS A 32 -18.05 39.17 -26.27
CA LYS A 32 -17.77 40.42 -27.01
C LYS A 32 -16.25 40.70 -26.98
N PRO A 33 -15.63 41.17 -28.07
CA PRO A 33 -14.21 41.51 -28.08
C PRO A 33 -14.00 42.80 -27.28
N VAL A 34 -13.15 42.73 -26.25
CA VAL A 34 -12.61 43.90 -25.54
C VAL A 34 -11.36 44.35 -26.28
N ALA A 35 -11.28 45.64 -26.61
CA ALA A 35 -10.13 46.23 -27.32
C ALA A 35 -8.86 46.20 -26.45
N PRO A 36 -7.67 45.93 -27.03
CA PRO A 36 -6.44 45.81 -26.24
C PRO A 36 -5.80 47.17 -25.96
N THR A 37 -5.44 47.40 -24.70
CA THR A 37 -4.55 48.50 -24.26
C THR A 37 -3.08 48.04 -24.39
N PRO A 38 -2.14 48.87 -24.90
CA PRO A 38 -0.80 48.41 -25.19
C PRO A 38 0.09 48.53 -23.94
N THR A 39 0.39 47.42 -23.28
CA THR A 39 1.45 47.39 -22.25
C THR A 39 2.22 46.08 -22.25
N ARG A 40 3.52 46.21 -22.54
CA ARG A 40 4.66 45.30 -22.30
C ARG A 40 4.47 43.81 -22.62
N SER A 41 5.06 43.43 -23.76
CA SER A 41 5.38 42.06 -24.14
C SER A 41 6.09 41.32 -23.01
N THR A 42 5.34 40.50 -22.27
CA THR A 42 5.86 39.36 -21.55
C THR A 42 5.20 38.16 -22.21
N THR A 43 5.98 37.37 -22.95
CA THR A 43 5.53 36.20 -23.69
C THR A 43 4.99 35.15 -22.71
N ARG A 44 3.70 35.28 -22.34
CA ARG A 44 2.99 34.21 -21.64
C ARG A 44 2.69 33.13 -22.68
N VAL A 45 3.50 32.08 -22.69
CA VAL A 45 3.17 30.86 -23.44
C VAL A 45 1.88 30.31 -22.84
N SER A 46 0.77 30.43 -23.56
CA SER A 46 -0.47 29.77 -23.16
C SER A 46 -0.32 28.29 -23.48
N ILE A 47 -0.12 27.47 -22.44
CA ILE A 47 -0.16 26.02 -22.59
C ILE A 47 -1.62 25.63 -22.80
N ARG A 48 -2.00 25.40 -24.06
CA ARG A 48 -3.33 24.91 -24.42
C ARG A 48 -3.33 23.39 -24.31
N CYS A 49 -3.86 22.85 -23.22
CA CYS A 49 -4.18 21.43 -23.15
C CYS A 49 -5.37 21.15 -24.08
N GLY A 50 -5.16 20.41 -25.17
CA GLY A 50 -6.25 19.94 -26.03
C GLY A 50 -7.17 18.93 -25.32
N PRO A 51 -8.36 18.64 -25.88
CA PRO A 51 -9.31 17.67 -25.31
C PRO A 51 -8.65 16.34 -25.00
N ARG A 52 -8.78 15.86 -23.75
CA ARG A 52 -8.13 14.62 -23.25
C ARG A 52 -8.85 13.33 -23.67
N ASP A 53 -9.82 13.47 -24.56
CA ASP A 53 -10.88 12.48 -24.79
C ASP A 53 -10.44 11.40 -25.80
N ASN A 54 -9.27 11.56 -26.42
CA ASN A 54 -8.65 10.60 -27.34
C ASN A 54 -7.58 9.74 -26.67
N ARG A 55 -7.64 9.54 -25.34
CA ARG A 55 -6.87 8.45 -24.73
C ARG A 55 -7.55 7.15 -25.12
N GLY A 56 -6.88 6.37 -25.98
CA GLY A 56 -7.29 5.00 -26.25
C GLY A 56 -7.47 4.19 -24.96
N PRO A 57 -8.20 3.07 -25.01
CA PRO A 57 -8.45 2.23 -23.84
C PRO A 57 -7.14 1.98 -23.10
N LEU A 58 -7.13 2.20 -21.79
CA LEU A 58 -5.96 1.96 -20.94
C LEU A 58 -5.71 0.46 -20.79
N VAL A 59 -5.49 -0.29 -21.87
CA VAL A 59 -5.53 -1.75 -21.82
C VAL A 59 -4.24 -2.37 -22.34
N LYS A 60 -3.71 -3.26 -21.48
CA LYS A 60 -2.49 -4.09 -21.57
C LYS A 60 -1.16 -3.35 -21.47
N GLY A 61 -0.74 -3.06 -20.23
CA GLY A 61 0.63 -2.65 -19.92
C GLY A 61 0.80 -1.87 -18.61
N ARG A 62 -0.29 -1.38 -18.00
CA ARG A 62 -0.23 -0.71 -16.70
C ARG A 62 -0.43 -1.71 -15.57
N VAL A 63 0.49 -1.70 -14.61
CA VAL A 63 0.43 -2.50 -13.37
C VAL A 63 -0.74 -2.06 -12.47
N LEU A 64 -1.28 -0.86 -12.65
CA LEU A 64 -2.35 -0.28 -11.83
C LEU A 64 -3.69 -0.21 -12.57
N SER A 65 -4.77 -0.62 -11.90
CA SER A 65 -6.13 -0.41 -12.35
C SER A 65 -6.55 1.07 -12.23
N ILE A 66 -7.68 1.43 -12.86
CA ILE A 66 -8.24 2.78 -12.76
C ILE A 66 -8.63 3.09 -11.31
N GLU A 67 -9.21 2.14 -10.59
CA GLU A 67 -9.62 2.31 -9.19
C GLU A 67 -8.41 2.55 -8.28
N ALA A 68 -7.34 1.77 -8.43
CA ALA A 68 -6.10 1.97 -7.68
C ALA A 68 -5.49 3.35 -7.95
N ILE A 69 -5.47 3.80 -9.21
CA ILE A 69 -4.98 5.14 -9.59
C ILE A 69 -5.82 6.23 -8.94
N GLN A 70 -7.15 6.12 -9.00
CA GLN A 70 -8.06 7.11 -8.41
C GLN A 70 -7.93 7.14 -6.89
N ALA A 71 -7.77 5.99 -6.23
CA ALA A 71 -7.55 5.92 -4.80
C ALA A 71 -6.25 6.62 -4.37
N VAL A 72 -5.11 6.31 -5.01
CA VAL A 72 -3.82 6.96 -4.71
C VAL A 72 -3.93 8.48 -4.89
N GLN A 73 -4.56 8.94 -5.97
CA GLN A 73 -4.76 10.37 -6.21
C GLN A 73 -5.66 11.03 -5.17
N THR A 74 -6.73 10.34 -4.75
CA THR A 74 -7.68 10.82 -3.75
C THR A 74 -6.98 10.97 -2.40
N LEU A 75 -6.23 9.95 -1.96
CA LEU A 75 -5.47 9.99 -0.70
C LEU A 75 -4.46 11.15 -0.68
N LYS A 76 -3.68 11.30 -1.75
CA LYS A 76 -2.68 12.39 -1.85
C LYS A 76 -3.31 13.78 -1.87
N ARG A 77 -4.50 13.93 -2.46
CA ARG A 77 -5.23 15.21 -2.43
C ARG A 77 -5.77 15.49 -1.03
N ALA A 78 -6.41 14.50 -0.43
CA ALA A 78 -7.00 14.63 0.89
C ALA A 78 -5.99 15.05 1.96
N GLN A 79 -4.80 14.45 1.93
CA GLN A 79 -3.71 14.77 2.87
C GLN A 79 -3.31 16.25 2.82
N ARG A 80 -3.47 16.92 1.67
CA ARG A 80 -3.10 18.34 1.49
C ARG A 80 -4.25 19.29 1.76
N SER A 81 -5.47 18.86 1.49
CA SER A 81 -6.63 19.75 1.46
C SER A 81 -7.38 19.82 2.79
N ASP A 82 -7.54 18.69 3.48
CA ASP A 82 -8.39 18.62 4.69
C ASP A 82 -7.88 17.53 5.65
N PRO A 83 -6.96 17.87 6.57
CA PRO A 83 -6.45 16.93 7.57
C PRO A 83 -7.53 16.41 8.53
N ALA A 84 -8.61 17.17 8.78
CA ALA A 84 -9.65 16.79 9.73
C ALA A 84 -10.55 15.68 9.18
N GLN A 85 -10.90 15.76 7.89
CA GLN A 85 -11.69 14.71 7.22
C GLN A 85 -10.86 13.56 6.68
N PHE A 86 -9.53 13.69 6.71
CA PHE A 86 -8.61 12.73 6.12
C PHE A 86 -8.85 11.28 6.59
N PRO A 87 -8.98 10.96 7.89
CA PRO A 87 -9.16 9.57 8.35
C PRO A 87 -10.45 8.93 7.81
N ALA A 88 -11.56 9.67 7.84
CA ALA A 88 -12.85 9.20 7.35
C ALA A 88 -12.82 8.96 5.83
N LEU A 89 -12.17 9.85 5.08
CA LEU A 89 -12.01 9.70 3.64
C LEU A 89 -11.11 8.51 3.28
N VAL A 90 -10.01 8.32 4.01
CA VAL A 90 -9.11 7.18 3.82
C VAL A 90 -9.88 5.88 3.99
N SER A 91 -10.57 5.72 5.13
CA SER A 91 -11.38 4.53 5.40
C SER A 91 -12.39 4.26 4.29
N LYS A 92 -13.19 5.27 3.91
CA LYS A 92 -14.18 5.16 2.82
C LYS A 92 -13.55 4.82 1.46
N THR A 93 -12.37 5.36 1.18
CA THR A 93 -11.69 5.16 -0.11
C THR A 93 -11.07 3.78 -0.20
N LEU A 94 -10.54 3.25 0.91
CA LEU A 94 -9.86 1.96 0.94
C LEU A 94 -10.85 0.79 1.04
N SER A 95 -11.92 0.93 1.82
CA SER A 95 -12.90 -0.14 2.05
C SER A 95 -13.69 -0.58 0.79
N ARG A 96 -13.61 0.21 -0.29
CA ARG A 96 -14.25 -0.10 -1.58
C ARG A 96 -13.30 -0.77 -2.58
N LEU A 97 -12.01 -0.81 -2.28
CA LEU A 97 -11.01 -1.39 -3.18
C LEU A 97 -10.94 -2.90 -2.99
N ILE A 98 -10.83 -3.64 -4.08
CA ILE A 98 -10.54 -5.06 -4.02
C ILE A 98 -9.08 -5.30 -3.60
N LYS A 99 -8.76 -6.49 -3.07
CA LYS A 99 -7.39 -6.87 -2.66
C LYS A 99 -6.30 -6.46 -3.65
N ALA A 100 -6.50 -6.78 -4.93
CA ALA A 100 -5.51 -6.47 -5.97
C ALA A 100 -5.26 -4.96 -6.09
N ASP A 101 -6.30 -4.14 -5.97
CA ASP A 101 -6.21 -2.69 -6.06
C ASP A 101 -5.63 -2.07 -4.78
N LEU A 102 -5.92 -2.63 -3.60
CA LEU A 102 -5.29 -2.23 -2.34
C LEU A 102 -3.78 -2.45 -2.37
N VAL A 103 -3.34 -3.65 -2.76
CA VAL A 103 -1.91 -3.99 -2.86
C VAL A 103 -1.24 -3.16 -3.96
N ALA A 104 -1.91 -2.94 -5.09
CA ALA A 104 -1.42 -2.09 -6.17
C ALA A 104 -1.28 -0.62 -5.73
N ALA A 105 -2.26 -0.08 -5.00
CA ALA A 105 -2.21 1.27 -4.44
C ALA A 105 -1.09 1.42 -3.41
N LEU A 106 -0.92 0.43 -2.52
CA LEU A 106 0.21 0.38 -1.58
C LEU A 106 1.54 0.44 -2.33
N ARG A 107 1.76 -0.45 -3.30
CA ARG A 107 2.98 -0.50 -4.11
C ARG A 107 3.25 0.80 -4.84
N GLU A 108 2.22 1.45 -5.38
CA GLU A 108 2.37 2.75 -6.04
C GLU A 108 2.76 3.86 -5.05
N LEU A 109 2.22 3.86 -3.83
CA LEU A 109 2.61 4.82 -2.79
C LEU A 109 4.06 4.58 -2.34
N LEU A 110 4.47 3.32 -2.16
CA LEU A 110 5.86 2.96 -1.86
C LEU A 110 6.83 3.37 -2.97
N ARG A 111 6.42 3.22 -4.23
CA ARG A 111 7.20 3.66 -5.40
C ARG A 111 7.36 5.17 -5.48
N GLN A 112 6.43 5.93 -4.88
CA GLN A 112 6.46 7.39 -4.78
C GLN A 112 7.06 7.88 -3.46
N ASP A 113 7.62 6.98 -2.64
CA ASP A 113 8.12 7.24 -1.28
C ASP A 113 7.11 8.03 -0.41
N GLN A 114 5.81 7.78 -0.59
CA GLN A 114 4.75 8.35 0.25
C GLN A 114 4.52 7.45 1.47
N CYS A 115 5.55 7.25 2.29
CA CYS A 115 5.56 6.25 3.36
C CYS A 115 4.43 6.41 4.39
N HIS A 116 4.10 7.63 4.81
CA HIS A 116 2.98 7.85 5.74
C HIS A 116 1.63 7.40 5.16
N LEU A 117 1.36 7.69 3.88
CA LEU A 117 0.16 7.19 3.20
C LEU A 117 0.22 5.68 3.01
N ALA A 118 1.39 5.14 2.68
CA ALA A 118 1.60 3.71 2.51
C ALA A 118 1.30 2.96 3.82
N LEU A 119 1.72 3.47 4.98
CA LEU A 119 1.40 2.88 6.28
C LEU A 119 -0.12 2.83 6.55
N GLN A 120 -0.86 3.88 6.16
CA GLN A 120 -2.33 3.89 6.27
C GLN A 120 -2.97 2.83 5.37
N VAL A 121 -2.52 2.72 4.12
CA VAL A 121 -3.02 1.68 3.20
C VAL A 121 -2.61 0.28 3.67
N PHE A 122 -1.41 0.13 4.21
CA PHE A 122 -0.93 -1.14 4.74
C PHE A 122 -1.75 -1.59 5.94
N SER A 123 -2.15 -0.68 6.83
CA SER A 123 -3.09 -0.99 7.92
C SER A 123 -4.42 -1.54 7.39
N ALA A 124 -4.95 -0.98 6.31
CA ALA A 124 -6.17 -1.51 5.68
C ALA A 124 -5.94 -2.90 5.07
N VAL A 125 -4.83 -3.09 4.35
CA VAL A 125 -4.44 -4.40 3.79
C VAL A 125 -4.41 -5.47 4.88
N ARG A 126 -3.75 -5.19 6.02
CA ARG A 126 -3.64 -6.11 7.16
C ARG A 126 -4.97 -6.44 7.81
N SER A 127 -5.87 -5.46 7.90
CA SER A 127 -7.19 -5.66 8.49
C SER A 127 -8.11 -6.55 7.65
N GLU A 128 -7.90 -6.58 6.33
CA GLU A 128 -8.73 -7.34 5.40
C GLU A 128 -8.09 -8.67 4.99
N TYR A 129 -6.76 -8.74 4.92
CA TYR A 129 -6.03 -9.88 4.40
C TYR A 129 -4.72 -10.11 5.18
N PRO A 130 -4.32 -11.37 5.44
CA PRO A 130 -3.00 -11.66 5.96
C PRO A 130 -1.94 -11.30 4.89
N PRO A 131 -1.06 -10.31 5.11
CA PRO A 131 -0.05 -9.94 4.15
C PRO A 131 1.04 -11.00 4.08
N ASP A 132 1.61 -11.18 2.89
CA ASP A 132 2.83 -11.99 2.76
C ASP A 132 4.05 -11.22 3.29
N LEU A 133 5.13 -11.96 3.60
CA LEU A 133 6.39 -11.36 4.05
C LEU A 133 7.05 -10.46 2.97
N SER A 134 6.67 -10.61 1.70
CA SER A 134 7.20 -9.75 0.63
C SER A 134 6.61 -8.34 0.71
N VAL A 135 5.33 -8.19 1.07
CA VAL A 135 4.71 -6.88 1.31
C VAL A 135 5.33 -6.21 2.55
N TYR A 136 5.56 -6.98 3.62
CA TYR A 136 6.32 -6.50 4.78
C TYR A 136 7.72 -6.02 4.39
N ALA A 137 8.44 -6.79 3.58
CA ALA A 137 9.76 -6.42 3.09
C ALA A 137 9.73 -5.15 2.22
N GLU A 138 8.75 -5.02 1.33
CA GLU A 138 8.56 -3.80 0.52
C GLU A 138 8.32 -2.58 1.42
N MET A 139 7.53 -2.73 2.50
CA MET A 139 7.30 -1.67 3.46
C MET A 139 8.59 -1.32 4.23
N ALA A 140 9.26 -2.32 4.81
CA ALA A 140 10.50 -2.13 5.55
C ALA A 140 11.59 -1.48 4.70
N LEU A 141 11.75 -1.87 3.44
CA LEU A 141 12.69 -1.24 2.52
C LEU A 141 12.36 0.23 2.27
N ALA A 142 11.09 0.59 2.14
CA ALA A 142 10.71 2.00 1.96
C ALA A 142 10.94 2.81 3.24
N LEU A 143 10.62 2.26 4.42
CA LEU A 143 10.90 2.92 5.70
C LEU A 143 12.40 3.12 5.91
N ALA A 144 13.23 2.12 5.57
CA ALA A 144 14.68 2.21 5.63
C ALA A 144 15.20 3.38 4.78
N ARG A 145 14.76 3.46 3.52
CA ARG A 145 15.18 4.52 2.58
C ARG A 145 14.75 5.92 3.01
N ASN A 146 13.67 6.03 3.78
CA ASN A 146 13.13 7.29 4.27
C ASN A 146 13.51 7.56 5.73
N GLU A 147 14.44 6.78 6.31
CA GLU A 147 14.94 6.94 7.69
C GLU A 147 13.83 6.86 8.77
N MET A 148 12.74 6.17 8.48
CA MET A 148 11.58 6.02 9.38
C MET A 148 11.75 4.82 10.32
N GLY A 149 12.80 4.86 11.15
CA GLY A 149 13.19 3.75 12.03
C GLY A 149 12.14 3.36 13.08
N GLU A 150 11.43 4.35 13.64
CA GLU A 150 10.36 4.11 14.63
C GLU A 150 9.17 3.36 14.01
N ASP A 151 8.75 3.77 12.81
CA ASP A 151 7.69 3.09 12.07
C ASP A 151 8.15 1.70 11.62
N MET A 152 9.44 1.49 11.34
CA MET A 152 9.98 0.17 11.07
C MET A 152 9.91 -0.73 12.30
N ASP A 153 10.26 -0.23 13.48
CA ASP A 153 10.16 -1.04 14.70
C ASP A 153 8.70 -1.39 15.01
N ARG A 154 7.77 -0.45 14.81
CA ARG A 154 6.33 -0.72 14.92
C ARG A 154 5.88 -1.78 13.93
N LEU A 155 6.32 -1.70 12.67
CA LEU A 155 6.03 -2.70 11.64
C LEU A 155 6.45 -4.12 12.07
N ILE A 156 7.61 -4.27 12.70
CA ILE A 156 8.10 -5.57 13.17
C ILE A 156 7.38 -6.03 14.45
N CYS A 157 7.03 -5.11 15.36
CA CYS A 157 6.21 -5.44 16.53
C CYS A 157 4.83 -5.96 16.11
N ASP A 158 4.23 -5.27 15.15
CA ASP A 158 2.94 -5.61 14.57
C ASP A 158 2.99 -7.00 13.91
N LEU A 159 4.04 -7.28 13.13
CA LEU A 159 4.27 -8.59 12.52
C LEU A 159 4.33 -9.73 13.55
N GLU A 160 4.89 -9.48 14.74
CA GLU A 160 4.97 -10.49 15.81
C GLU A 160 3.59 -10.85 16.38
N THR A 161 2.66 -9.89 16.39
CA THR A 161 1.29 -10.11 16.90
C THR A 161 0.36 -10.75 15.87
N GLU A 162 0.76 -10.79 14.60
CA GLU A 162 -0.09 -11.31 13.55
C GLU A 162 -0.13 -12.84 13.48
N SER A 163 -1.36 -13.37 13.48
CA SER A 163 -1.62 -14.77 13.20
C SER A 163 -1.69 -15.02 11.69
N GLY A 164 -1.14 -16.14 11.22
CA GLY A 164 -1.31 -16.61 9.84
C GLY A 164 -0.22 -16.16 8.85
N VAL A 165 0.82 -15.48 9.33
CA VAL A 165 2.01 -15.17 8.54
C VAL A 165 2.73 -16.47 8.15
N GLN A 166 2.95 -16.66 6.86
CA GLN A 166 3.69 -17.81 6.34
C GLN A 166 5.20 -17.51 6.37
N TRP A 167 5.91 -18.14 7.29
CA TRP A 167 7.34 -17.93 7.52
C TRP A 167 8.27 -18.63 6.50
N GLY A 168 7.73 -19.41 5.56
CA GLY A 168 8.50 -20.14 4.54
C GLY A 168 8.72 -19.40 3.21
N SER A 169 8.48 -18.08 3.14
CA SER A 169 8.79 -17.30 1.93
C SER A 169 10.22 -16.79 1.96
N ASP A 170 11.17 -17.57 1.45
CA ASP A 170 12.60 -17.28 1.55
C ASP A 170 12.95 -15.88 1.04
N LYS A 171 12.44 -15.50 -0.14
CA LYS A 171 12.75 -14.20 -0.76
C LYS A 171 12.17 -13.01 0.01
N GLY A 172 10.95 -13.11 0.51
CA GLY A 172 10.30 -12.04 1.28
C GLY A 172 11.00 -11.86 2.63
N LEU A 173 11.22 -12.97 3.33
CA LEU A 173 11.87 -13.00 4.63
C LEU A 173 13.31 -12.46 4.57
N ILE A 174 14.12 -12.93 3.62
CA ILE A 174 15.49 -12.46 3.43
C ILE A 174 15.51 -10.94 3.18
N ARG A 175 14.60 -10.43 2.34
CA ARG A 175 14.53 -8.99 2.04
C ARG A 175 14.12 -8.17 3.26
N LEU A 176 13.19 -8.68 4.07
CA LEU A 176 12.79 -8.05 5.33
C LEU A 176 13.98 -8.00 6.30
N ILE A 177 14.65 -9.12 6.54
CA ILE A 177 15.83 -9.20 7.43
C ILE A 177 16.91 -8.21 6.98
N ARG A 178 17.22 -8.18 5.67
CA ARG A 178 18.20 -7.24 5.12
C ARG A 178 17.79 -5.78 5.28
N ALA A 179 16.51 -5.46 5.13
CA ALA A 179 16.02 -4.09 5.31
C ALA A 179 16.20 -3.62 6.76
N VAL A 180 15.87 -4.49 7.73
CA VAL A 180 15.95 -4.18 9.17
C VAL A 180 17.40 -4.07 9.64
N ILE A 181 18.28 -4.98 9.21
CA ILE A 181 19.73 -4.89 9.48
C ILE A 181 20.31 -3.63 8.85
N GLY A 182 19.96 -3.35 7.59
CA GLY A 182 20.47 -2.19 6.86
C GLY A 182 20.04 -0.84 7.45
N ALA A 183 18.93 -0.81 8.18
CA ALA A 183 18.45 0.35 8.92
C ALA A 183 18.94 0.40 10.38
N ASP A 184 19.93 -0.44 10.75
CA ASP A 184 20.53 -0.52 12.09
C ASP A 184 19.50 -0.78 13.23
N ARG A 185 18.42 -1.50 12.92
CA ARG A 185 17.37 -1.80 13.92
C ARG A 185 17.71 -3.09 14.66
N ARG A 186 18.56 -2.98 15.70
CA ARG A 186 19.00 -4.10 16.55
C ARG A 186 17.83 -4.89 17.12
N GLU A 187 16.98 -4.24 17.91
CA GLU A 187 15.87 -4.90 18.62
C GLU A 187 14.90 -5.60 17.66
N SER A 188 14.61 -4.96 16.52
CA SER A 188 13.77 -5.51 15.47
C SER A 188 14.41 -6.73 14.80
N THR A 189 15.73 -6.72 14.59
CA THR A 189 16.48 -7.88 14.05
C THR A 189 16.43 -9.06 15.02
N VAL A 190 16.67 -8.81 16.31
CA VAL A 190 16.56 -9.83 17.37
C VAL A 190 15.14 -10.38 17.47
N ARG A 191 14.12 -9.53 17.33
CA ARG A 191 12.72 -9.94 17.33
C ARG A 191 12.41 -10.87 16.15
N ILE A 192 12.89 -10.55 14.95
CA ILE A 192 12.76 -11.43 13.79
C ILE A 192 13.40 -12.80 14.06
N TYR A 193 14.63 -12.83 14.58
CA TYR A 193 15.27 -14.10 14.94
C TYR A 193 14.45 -14.92 15.96
N LYS A 194 13.92 -14.29 17.01
CA LYS A 194 13.05 -14.95 17.99
C LYS A 194 11.78 -15.51 17.35
N MET A 195 11.15 -14.76 16.44
CA MET A 195 10.00 -15.24 15.68
C MET A 195 10.36 -16.46 14.82
N LEU A 196 11.49 -16.44 14.10
CA LEU A 196 11.96 -17.59 13.33
C LEU A 196 12.14 -18.83 14.19
N LYS A 197 12.81 -18.68 15.34
CA LYS A 197 13.05 -19.78 16.29
C LYS A 197 11.73 -20.39 16.80
N ARG A 198 10.74 -19.55 17.15
CA ARG A 198 9.41 -20.00 17.62
C ARG A 198 8.61 -20.71 16.52
N ASN A 199 8.77 -20.29 15.26
CA ASN A 199 8.11 -20.89 14.10
C ASN A 199 8.84 -22.13 13.57
N GLY A 200 9.80 -22.70 14.32
CA GLY A 200 10.46 -23.94 13.96
C GLY A 200 11.52 -23.81 12.86
N TRP A 201 12.11 -22.62 12.67
CA TRP A 201 13.16 -22.41 11.67
C TRP A 201 14.33 -23.41 11.84
N GLY A 202 14.65 -24.11 10.75
CA GLY A 202 15.60 -25.22 10.72
C GLY A 202 15.00 -26.60 10.97
N SER A 203 13.67 -26.72 11.00
CA SER A 203 12.97 -28.00 11.13
C SER A 203 12.49 -28.51 9.76
N THR A 204 12.03 -29.76 9.68
CA THR A 204 11.61 -30.41 8.43
C THR A 204 10.52 -29.66 7.64
N GLY A 205 9.72 -28.81 8.31
CA GLY A 205 8.68 -27.99 7.69
C GLY A 205 9.08 -26.53 7.40
N PHE A 206 10.27 -26.10 7.83
CA PHE A 206 10.80 -24.76 7.60
C PHE A 206 12.34 -24.84 7.53
N GLU A 207 12.82 -25.27 6.36
CA GLU A 207 14.24 -25.48 6.10
C GLU A 207 15.03 -24.18 6.16
N ALA A 208 16.26 -24.26 6.67
CA ALA A 208 17.14 -23.12 6.76
C ALA A 208 17.94 -22.97 5.47
N ASP A 209 17.62 -21.95 4.68
CA ASP A 209 18.44 -21.55 3.55
C ASP A 209 19.82 -21.03 4.00
N GLU A 210 20.90 -21.52 3.38
CA GLU A 210 22.28 -21.17 3.71
C GLU A 210 22.53 -19.66 3.60
N TYR A 211 21.98 -19.02 2.57
CA TYR A 211 22.15 -17.58 2.38
C TYR A 211 21.44 -16.78 3.49
N MET A 212 20.23 -17.17 3.87
CA MET A 212 19.52 -16.56 5.00
C MET A 212 20.28 -16.71 6.32
N VAL A 213 20.82 -17.91 6.62
CA VAL A 213 21.65 -18.15 7.81
C VAL A 213 22.83 -17.18 7.84
N ARG A 214 23.57 -17.05 6.72
CA ARG A 214 24.70 -16.11 6.63
C ARG A 214 24.29 -14.67 6.82
N VAL A 215 23.20 -14.23 6.17
CA VAL A 215 22.69 -12.86 6.29
C VAL A 215 22.35 -12.53 7.73
N LEU A 216 21.65 -13.44 8.42
CA LEU A 216 21.20 -13.22 9.78
C LEU A 216 22.36 -13.25 10.78
N SER A 217 23.23 -14.26 10.71
CA SER A 217 24.42 -14.36 11.57
C SER A 217 25.31 -13.13 11.44
N LYS A 218 25.65 -12.72 10.20
CA LYS A 218 26.44 -11.52 9.95
C LYS A 218 25.75 -10.26 10.46
N GLY A 219 24.45 -10.13 10.22
CA GLY A 219 23.65 -8.99 10.70
C GLY A 219 23.69 -8.84 12.21
N LEU A 220 23.45 -9.94 12.94
CA LEU A 220 23.51 -9.96 14.40
C LEU A 220 24.89 -9.54 14.91
N ARG A 221 25.98 -10.04 14.32
CA ARG A 221 27.36 -9.63 14.70
C ARG A 221 27.59 -8.13 14.49
N ILE A 222 27.18 -7.59 13.35
CA ILE A 222 27.30 -6.15 13.04
C ILE A 222 26.56 -5.32 14.08
N LEU A 223 25.38 -5.78 14.49
CA LEU A 223 24.53 -5.09 15.47
C LEU A 223 25.02 -5.28 16.92
N GLY A 224 26.07 -6.08 17.17
CA GLY A 224 26.62 -6.35 18.50
C GLY A 224 26.03 -7.57 19.22
N GLU A 225 25.12 -8.30 18.58
CA GLU A 225 24.44 -9.50 19.10
C GLU A 225 25.26 -10.77 18.86
N VAL A 226 26.51 -10.77 19.33
CA VAL A 226 27.49 -11.83 19.06
C VAL A 226 27.01 -13.20 19.57
N GLY A 227 26.43 -13.25 20.78
CA GLY A 227 25.94 -14.51 21.35
C GLY A 227 24.81 -15.15 20.54
N LEU A 228 23.89 -14.34 19.99
CA LEU A 228 22.83 -14.83 19.11
C LEU A 228 23.39 -15.28 17.75
N ALA A 229 24.40 -14.60 17.23
CA ALA A 229 25.07 -15.02 16.01
C ALA A 229 25.80 -16.37 16.19
N ASP A 230 26.50 -16.55 17.30
CA ASP A 230 27.16 -17.82 17.64
C ASP A 230 26.14 -18.95 17.80
N GLU A 231 24.95 -18.68 18.36
CA GLU A 231 23.85 -19.65 18.41
C GLU A 231 23.38 -20.06 17.01
N VAL A 232 23.22 -19.10 16.09
CA VAL A 232 22.85 -19.37 14.69
C VAL A 232 23.91 -20.23 14.01
N ASP A 233 25.18 -19.87 14.14
CA ASP A 233 26.29 -20.59 13.51
C ASP A 233 26.46 -22.00 14.07
N LEU A 234 26.26 -22.19 15.39
CA LEU A 234 26.31 -23.51 16.01
C LEU A 234 25.16 -24.41 15.52
N LYS A 235 23.95 -23.85 15.41
CA LYS A 235 22.77 -24.60 14.95
C LYS A 235 22.84 -24.99 13.48
N PHE A 236 23.41 -24.13 12.64
CA PHE A 236 23.40 -24.28 11.18
C PHE A 236 24.79 -24.46 10.56
N GLY A 237 25.82 -24.70 11.37
CA GLY A 237 27.22 -24.74 10.94
C GLY A 237 27.53 -25.83 9.90
N SER A 238 26.79 -26.93 9.90
CA SER A 238 26.89 -27.97 8.86
C SER A 238 26.51 -27.45 7.46
N LEU A 239 25.49 -26.58 7.39
CA LEU A 239 25.05 -25.95 6.13
C LEU A 239 26.10 -24.99 5.58
N LEU A 240 26.81 -24.28 6.46
CA LEU A 240 27.87 -23.35 6.08
C LEU A 240 29.15 -24.06 5.62
N LYS A 241 29.43 -25.25 6.16
CA LYS A 241 30.65 -26.02 5.89
C LYS A 241 30.61 -26.75 4.54
N GLY A 242 29.46 -27.30 4.14
CA GLY A 242 29.31 -28.07 2.89
C GLY A 242 29.54 -27.26 1.59
N SER A 243 29.50 -25.93 1.65
CA SER A 243 29.71 -25.05 0.49
C SER A 243 31.19 -24.80 0.16
N LEU A 244 32.07 -24.88 1.18
CA LEU A 244 33.51 -24.69 1.00
C LEU A 244 34.20 -25.89 0.35
N GLU A 245 33.71 -27.11 0.59
CA GLU A 245 34.27 -28.33 -0.03
C GLU A 245 33.87 -28.46 -1.51
N ASN A 246 32.72 -27.91 -1.92
CA ASN A 246 32.22 -27.95 -3.30
C ASN A 246 32.77 -26.82 -4.21
N SER A 247 33.49 -25.84 -3.64
CA SER A 247 34.08 -24.72 -4.38
C SER A 247 35.60 -24.87 -4.59
N SER A 248 36.17 -26.02 -4.20
CA SER A 248 37.61 -26.33 -4.28
C SER A 248 37.96 -27.42 -5.30
N VAL A 249 37.20 -27.51 -6.40
CA VAL A 249 37.52 -28.36 -7.56
C VAL A 249 37.63 -27.52 -8.82
#